data_AF-A0A7C3JT52-F1
#
_entry.id   AF-A0A7C3JT52-F1
#
_cell.length_a   1.000
_cell.length_b   1.000
_cell.length_c   1.000
_cell.angle_alpha   90.00
_cell.angle_beta   90.00
_cell.angle_gamma   90.00
#
_symmetry.space_group_name_H-M   'P 1'
#
loop_
_entity.id
_entity.type
_entity.pdbx_description
1 polymer ?
#
loop_
_entity_poly.entity_id
_entity_poly.type
_entity_poly.pdbx_seq_one_letter_code
_entity_poly.pdbx_strand_id
1 'polypeptide(L)'
;MPNILPKLGWAALAVFGALTLAGIAINRGEPVNAIWLLAASVCVYLIAFRFYSLFIARDVVQLDEARLTPAVRYNDGLDYVPTNKWVLFGHHFAAIAGAGPLVGPVLAAQMGYLPGTLWILAGVVFAGAVQDFIVLWASTRRDGRSLGDMIRAEMGTVAGAVALVGVLA
;
A
#
# COMPACT_ATOMS: atom_id res chain seq x y z
N MET A 1 30.33 -16.37 3.28
CA MET A 1 30.56 -15.01 2.72
C MET A 1 29.20 -14.37 2.51
N PRO A 2 28.92 -13.15 3.00
CA PRO A 2 27.63 -12.52 2.78
C PRO A 2 27.45 -12.27 1.28
N ASN A 3 26.35 -12.75 0.69
CA ASN A 3 26.07 -12.61 -0.73
C ASN A 3 25.90 -11.13 -1.11
N ILE A 4 26.93 -10.55 -1.76
CA ILE A 4 27.02 -9.12 -2.11
C ILE A 4 26.21 -8.81 -3.39
N LEU A 5 26.07 -9.81 -4.26
CA LEU A 5 25.35 -9.74 -5.53
C LEU A 5 23.90 -9.19 -5.43
N PRO A 6 23.04 -9.68 -4.51
CA PRO A 6 21.70 -9.12 -4.36
C PRO A 6 21.72 -7.67 -3.86
N LYS A 7 22.70 -7.28 -3.02
CA LYS A 7 22.81 -5.89 -2.53
C LYS A 7 23.18 -4.93 -3.66
N LEU A 8 24.05 -5.36 -4.58
CA LEU A 8 24.39 -4.61 -5.78
C LEU A 8 23.19 -4.44 -6.72
N GLY A 9 22.33 -5.46 -6.86
CA GLY A 9 21.10 -5.37 -7.64
C GLY A 9 20.13 -4.29 -7.12
N TRP A 10 19.92 -4.23 -5.80
CA TRP A 10 19.08 -3.20 -5.18
C TRP A 10 19.70 -1.81 -5.28
N ALA A 11 21.03 -1.70 -5.15
CA ALA A 11 21.73 -0.44 -5.37
C ALA A 11 21.59 0.05 -6.81
N ALA A 12 21.73 -0.84 -7.80
CA ALA A 12 21.51 -0.51 -9.21
C ALA A 12 20.08 -0.05 -9.48
N LEU A 13 19.08 -0.72 -8.88
CA LEU A 13 17.67 -0.34 -8.99
C LEU A 13 17.41 1.05 -8.36
N ALA A 14 18.03 1.34 -7.22
CA ALA A 14 17.93 2.65 -6.57
C ALA A 14 18.56 3.77 -7.40
N VAL A 15 19.74 3.52 -7.97
CA VAL A 15 20.40 4.46 -8.88
C VAL A 15 19.56 4.68 -10.13
N PHE A 16 19.00 3.62 -10.73
CA PHE A 16 18.11 3.74 -11.87
C PHE A 16 16.84 4.55 -11.54
N GLY A 17 16.20 4.29 -10.40
CA GLY A 17 15.09 5.10 -9.89
C GLY A 17 15.46 6.59 -9.72
N ALA A 18 16.62 6.86 -9.13
CA ALA A 18 17.11 8.23 -8.95
C ALA A 18 17.38 8.93 -10.30
N LEU A 19 17.96 8.23 -11.28
CA LEU A 19 18.22 8.76 -12.62
C LEU A 19 16.92 9.07 -13.36
N THR A 20 15.90 8.20 -13.27
CA THR A 20 14.60 8.45 -13.89
C THR A 20 13.88 9.67 -13.28
N LEU A 21 13.91 9.81 -11.96
CA LEU A 21 13.39 11.00 -11.27
C LEU A 21 14.17 12.26 -11.62
N ALA A 22 15.50 12.19 -11.70
CA ALA A 22 16.33 13.30 -12.13
C ALA A 22 16.03 13.71 -13.59
N GLY A 23 15.79 12.75 -14.48
CA GLY A 23 15.37 12.99 -15.86
C GLY A 23 14.05 13.77 -15.94
N ILE A 24 13.07 13.42 -15.11
CA ILE A 24 11.79 14.17 -15.00
C ILE A 24 12.03 15.59 -14.46
N ALA A 25 12.94 15.73 -13.49
CA ALA A 25 13.22 17.02 -12.85
C ALA A 25 13.93 18.02 -13.78
N ILE A 26 14.78 17.54 -14.69
CA ILE A 26 15.59 18.35 -15.62
C ILE A 26 14.80 18.69 -16.90
N ASN A 27 14.03 17.76 -17.44
CA ASN A 27 13.30 17.94 -18.71
C ASN A 27 11.94 18.64 -18.54
N ARG A 28 11.91 19.82 -17.91
CA ARG A 28 10.67 20.58 -17.64
C ARG A 28 10.08 21.29 -18.87
N GLY A 29 10.78 21.31 -20.01
CA GLY A 29 10.39 22.04 -21.22
C GLY A 29 9.71 21.20 -22.31
N GLU A 30 9.69 19.87 -22.19
CA GLU A 30 9.04 18.95 -23.12
C GLU A 30 7.90 18.18 -22.45
N PRO A 31 6.90 17.67 -23.19
CA PRO A 31 5.90 16.76 -22.63
C PRO A 31 6.60 15.55 -22.00
N VAL A 32 6.52 15.44 -20.67
CA VAL A 32 7.16 14.35 -19.92
C VAL A 32 6.58 13.02 -20.38
N ASN A 33 7.42 12.17 -20.97
CA ASN A 33 7.00 10.84 -21.41
C ASN A 33 6.61 10.00 -20.18
N ALA A 34 5.40 9.44 -20.22
CA ALA A 34 4.82 8.61 -19.15
C ALA A 34 5.72 7.43 -18.75
N ILE A 35 6.60 6.96 -19.64
CA ILE A 35 7.54 5.88 -19.34
C ILE A 35 8.52 6.23 -18.21
N TRP A 36 8.90 7.51 -18.08
CA TRP A 36 9.77 7.97 -17.01
C TRP A 36 9.06 7.94 -15.66
N LEU A 37 7.80 8.37 -15.63
CA LEU A 37 6.96 8.34 -14.42
C LEU A 37 6.68 6.91 -13.98
N LEU A 38 6.40 6.02 -14.93
CA LEU A 38 6.18 4.60 -14.67
C LEU A 38 7.44 3.94 -14.13
N ALA A 39 8.59 4.14 -14.79
CA ALA A 39 9.86 3.58 -14.37
C ALA A 39 10.25 4.06 -12.96
N ALA A 40 10.14 5.35 -12.69
CA ALA A 40 10.37 5.93 -11.37
C ALA A 40 9.47 5.29 -10.30
N SER A 41 8.17 5.19 -10.57
CA SER A 41 7.18 4.61 -9.66
C SER A 41 7.48 3.15 -9.32
N VAL A 42 7.75 2.33 -10.35
CA VAL A 42 8.06 0.91 -10.16
C VAL A 42 9.33 0.74 -9.32
N CYS A 43 10.37 1.53 -9.58
CA CYS A 43 11.61 1.45 -8.80
C CYS A 43 11.39 1.81 -7.33
N VAL A 44 10.71 2.93 -7.06
CA VAL A 44 10.43 3.39 -5.70
C VAL A 44 9.58 2.37 -4.95
N TYR A 45 8.51 1.86 -5.57
CA TYR A 45 7.62 0.89 -4.92
C TYR A 45 8.27 -0.48 -4.71
N LEU A 46 9.14 -0.96 -5.62
CA LEU A 46 9.90 -2.18 -5.40
C LEU A 46 10.87 -2.07 -4.22
N ILE A 47 11.56 -0.92 -4.10
CA ILE A 47 12.47 -0.66 -2.98
C ILE A 47 11.68 -0.55 -1.67
N ALA A 48 10.59 0.23 -1.65
CA ALA A 48 9.73 0.36 -0.49
C ALA A 48 9.13 -0.99 -0.06
N PHE A 49 8.63 -1.78 -1.02
CA PHE A 49 8.14 -3.12 -0.75
C PHE A 49 9.24 -4.01 -0.16
N ARG A 50 10.47 -3.96 -0.67
CA ARG A 50 11.54 -4.85 -0.18
C ARG A 50 12.09 -4.48 1.20
N PHE A 51 12.21 -3.20 1.51
CA PHE A 51 12.88 -2.76 2.73
C PHE A 51 11.86 -2.28 3.78
N TYR A 52 10.98 -1.37 3.38
CA TYR A 52 10.05 -0.74 4.32
C TYR A 52 8.91 -1.66 4.72
N SER A 53 8.30 -2.40 3.78
CA SER A 53 7.23 -3.36 4.15
C SER A 53 7.75 -4.47 5.07
N LEU A 54 8.99 -4.90 4.88
CA LEU A 54 9.65 -5.92 5.70
C LEU A 54 9.99 -5.40 7.11
N PHE A 55 10.42 -4.15 7.23
CA PHE A 55 10.57 -3.48 8.52
C PHE A 55 9.24 -3.42 9.27
N ILE A 56 8.16 -2.98 8.60
CA ILE A 56 6.84 -2.91 9.23
C ILE A 56 6.38 -4.32 9.66
N ALA A 57 6.46 -5.29 8.75
CA ALA A 57 6.04 -6.67 9.00
C ALA A 57 6.76 -7.33 10.19
N ARG A 58 8.06 -7.08 10.36
CA ARG A 58 8.89 -7.74 11.36
C ARG A 58 9.01 -6.96 12.66
N ASP A 59 9.30 -5.67 12.58
CA ASP A 59 9.66 -4.87 13.75
C ASP A 59 8.46 -4.13 14.34
N VAL A 60 7.50 -3.71 13.51
CA VAL A 60 6.33 -2.92 13.96
C VAL A 60 5.16 -3.82 14.34
N VAL A 61 4.65 -4.61 13.39
CA VAL A 61 3.43 -5.42 13.61
C VAL A 61 3.72 -6.86 14.05
N GLN A 62 4.99 -7.29 13.94
CA GLN A 62 5.47 -8.62 14.33
C GLN A 62 4.53 -9.74 13.82
N LEU A 63 4.52 -9.94 12.51
CA LEU A 63 3.74 -11.00 11.89
C LEU A 63 4.19 -12.38 12.40
N ASP A 64 3.21 -13.20 12.78
CA ASP A 64 3.40 -14.57 13.23
C ASP A 64 2.84 -15.52 12.17
N GLU A 65 3.72 -16.29 11.53
CA GLU A 65 3.38 -17.26 10.48
C GLU A 65 2.64 -18.49 11.05
N ALA A 66 2.77 -18.78 12.36
CA ALA A 66 2.08 -19.90 12.99
C ALA A 66 0.61 -19.59 13.30
N ARG A 67 0.21 -18.31 13.24
CA ARG A 67 -1.16 -17.89 13.56
C ARG A 67 -2.09 -18.12 12.37
N LEU A 68 -2.99 -19.10 12.52
CA LEU A 68 -4.05 -19.35 11.54
C LEU A 68 -4.98 -18.14 11.39
N THR A 69 -5.30 -17.81 10.14
CA THR A 69 -6.29 -16.77 9.79
C THR A 69 -7.71 -17.23 10.14
N PRO A 70 -8.65 -16.29 10.35
CA PRO A 70 -10.05 -16.62 10.66
C PRO A 70 -10.69 -17.53 9.60
N ALA A 71 -10.35 -17.31 8.32
CA ALA A 71 -10.80 -18.12 7.19
C ALA A 71 -10.47 -19.62 7.36
N VAL A 72 -9.29 -19.94 7.91
CA VAL A 72 -8.87 -21.33 8.14
C VAL A 72 -9.36 -21.86 9.49
N ARG A 73 -9.44 -21.00 10.51
CA ARG A 73 -9.87 -21.39 11.86
C ARG A 73 -11.35 -21.78 11.93
N TYR A 74 -12.23 -20.97 11.33
CA TYR A 74 -13.67 -21.18 11.40
C TYR A 74 -14.19 -22.04 10.24
N ASN A 75 -13.72 -21.76 9.01
CA ASN A 75 -13.99 -22.54 7.79
C ASN A 75 -15.43 -23.08 7.69
N ASP A 76 -16.42 -22.18 7.83
CA ASP A 76 -17.83 -22.54 7.91
C ASP A 76 -18.51 -22.68 6.53
N GLY A 77 -17.80 -22.34 5.45
CA GLY A 77 -18.33 -22.40 4.09
C GLY A 77 -19.28 -21.25 3.72
N LEU A 78 -19.48 -20.29 4.62
CA LEU A 78 -20.38 -19.14 4.45
C LEU A 78 -19.62 -17.82 4.65
N ASP A 79 -19.30 -17.48 5.90
CA ASP A 79 -18.62 -16.23 6.28
C ASP A 79 -17.09 -16.39 6.24
N TYR A 80 -16.58 -17.61 6.48
CA TYR A 80 -15.17 -17.93 6.50
C TYR A 80 -14.86 -19.05 5.52
N VAL A 81 -14.22 -18.69 4.39
CA VAL A 81 -13.82 -19.65 3.36
C VAL A 81 -12.35 -19.44 2.99
N PRO A 82 -11.48 -20.46 3.15
CA PRO A 82 -10.11 -20.43 2.66
C PRO A 82 -10.10 -20.19 1.15
N THR A 83 -9.58 -19.03 0.75
CA THR A 83 -9.57 -18.60 -0.65
C THR A 83 -8.13 -18.50 -1.14
N ASN A 84 -7.93 -18.72 -2.44
CA ASN A 84 -6.63 -18.55 -3.06
C ASN A 84 -6.14 -17.09 -2.91
N LYS A 85 -4.90 -16.92 -2.43
CA LYS A 85 -4.26 -15.62 -2.23
C LYS A 85 -4.25 -14.72 -3.48
N TRP A 86 -4.16 -15.28 -4.68
CA TRP A 86 -4.16 -14.51 -5.92
C TRP A 86 -5.53 -13.91 -6.23
N VAL A 87 -6.60 -14.63 -5.90
CA VAL A 87 -7.98 -14.15 -6.04
C VAL A 87 -8.25 -13.05 -5.01
N LEU A 88 -7.81 -13.25 -3.76
CA LEU A 88 -7.95 -12.25 -2.70
C LEU A 88 -7.17 -10.96 -3.04
N PHE A 89 -5.96 -11.10 -3.57
CA PHE A 89 -5.18 -9.97 -4.07
C PHE A 89 -5.92 -9.20 -5.17
N GLY A 90 -6.54 -9.90 -6.13
CA GLY A 90 -7.34 -9.27 -7.17
C GLY A 90 -8.51 -8.45 -6.64
N HIS A 91 -9.24 -8.97 -5.63
CA HIS A 91 -10.33 -8.24 -4.99
C HIS A 91 -9.83 -6.98 -4.27
N HIS A 92 -8.75 -7.08 -3.49
CA HIS A 92 -8.17 -5.92 -2.82
C HIS A 92 -7.64 -4.89 -3.82
N PHE A 93 -6.96 -5.35 -4.87
CA PHE A 93 -6.45 -4.47 -5.92
C PHE A 93 -7.59 -3.72 -6.61
N ALA A 94 -8.66 -4.41 -7.00
CA ALA A 94 -9.82 -3.80 -7.64
C ALA A 94 -10.50 -2.77 -6.73
N ALA A 95 -10.59 -3.04 -5.42
CA ALA A 95 -11.19 -2.13 -4.45
C ALA A 95 -10.42 -0.80 -4.30
N ILE A 96 -9.09 -0.83 -4.41
CA ILE A 96 -8.24 0.36 -4.23
C ILE A 96 -7.98 1.09 -5.56
N ALA A 97 -7.82 0.36 -6.66
CA ALA A 97 -7.42 0.91 -7.95
C ALA A 97 -8.43 1.93 -8.55
N GLY A 98 -9.69 1.89 -8.11
CA GLY A 98 -10.75 2.76 -8.64
C GLY A 98 -10.52 4.26 -8.44
N ALA A 99 -9.89 4.68 -7.33
CA ALA A 99 -9.71 6.10 -7.01
C ALA A 99 -8.60 6.79 -7.82
N GLY A 100 -7.61 6.03 -8.31
CA GLY A 100 -6.42 6.56 -8.99
C GLY A 100 -6.72 7.37 -10.25
N PRO A 101 -7.51 6.84 -11.21
CA PRO A 101 -7.88 7.54 -12.44
C PRO A 101 -8.70 8.82 -12.22
N LEU A 102 -9.40 8.93 -11.09
CA LEU A 102 -10.24 10.09 -10.74
C LEU A 102 -9.40 11.23 -10.16
N VAL A 103 -8.51 10.92 -9.22
CA VAL A 103 -7.73 11.96 -8.50
C VAL A 103 -6.48 12.39 -9.27
N GLY A 104 -5.92 11.49 -10.09
CA GLY A 104 -4.68 11.74 -10.86
C GLY A 104 -4.73 12.97 -11.78
N PRO A 105 -5.74 13.12 -12.66
CA PRO A 105 -5.85 14.28 -13.55
C PRO A 105 -6.02 15.60 -12.79
N VAL A 106 -6.75 15.59 -11.66
CA VAL A 106 -6.98 16.78 -10.83
C VAL A 106 -5.68 17.25 -10.17
N LEU A 107 -4.91 16.33 -9.59
CA LEU A 107 -3.60 16.65 -9.00
C LEU A 107 -2.60 17.15 -10.04
N ALA A 108 -2.58 16.53 -11.23
CA ALA A 108 -1.72 16.96 -12.33
C ALA A 108 -2.09 18.36 -12.85
N ALA A 109 -3.38 18.70 -12.89
CA ALA A 109 -3.85 20.02 -13.31
C ALA A 109 -3.52 21.12 -12.28
N GLN A 110 -3.56 20.80 -10.98
CA GLN A 110 -3.34 21.78 -9.91
C GLN A 110 -1.87 22.00 -9.57
N MET A 111 -1.08 20.92 -9.51
CA MET A 111 0.30 20.97 -9.00
C MET A 111 1.35 20.65 -10.07
N GLY A 112 0.93 20.29 -11.28
CA GLY A 112 1.83 19.78 -12.31
C GLY A 112 2.30 18.35 -12.06
N TYR A 113 2.95 17.75 -13.06
CA TYR A 113 3.31 16.33 -13.04
C TYR A 113 4.34 15.97 -11.96
N LEU A 114 5.39 16.78 -11.78
CA LEU A 114 6.48 16.44 -10.86
C LEU A 114 6.05 16.49 -9.37
N PRO A 115 5.42 17.57 -8.87
CA PRO A 115 4.98 17.62 -7.47
C PRO A 115 3.89 16.60 -7.17
N GLY A 116 2.94 16.41 -8.09
CA GLY A 116 1.91 15.38 -7.97
C GLY A 116 2.50 13.97 -7.91
N THR A 117 3.49 13.67 -8.77
CA THR A 117 4.17 12.36 -8.76
C THR A 117 4.91 12.14 -7.45
N LEU A 118 5.69 13.11 -6.97
CA LEU A 118 6.41 12.98 -5.70
C LEU A 118 5.46 12.77 -4.52
N TRP A 119 4.34 13.49 -4.49
CA TRP A 119 3.32 13.32 -3.47
C TRP A 119 2.69 11.93 -3.50
N ILE A 120 2.34 11.42 -4.69
CA ILE A 120 1.78 10.07 -4.83
C ILE A 120 2.81 9.01 -4.42
N LEU A 121 4.07 9.15 -4.83
CA LEU A 121 5.13 8.21 -4.47
C LEU A 121 5.35 8.17 -2.96
N ALA A 122 5.55 9.34 -2.33
CA ALA A 122 5.79 9.42 -0.90
C ALA A 122 4.54 9.05 -0.09
N GLY A 123 3.38 9.59 -0.46
CA GLY A 123 2.11 9.36 0.23
C GLY A 123 1.69 7.90 0.22
N VAL A 124 1.84 7.20 -0.90
CA VAL A 124 1.55 5.76 -0.98
C VAL A 124 2.53 4.97 -0.11
N VAL A 125 3.83 5.27 -0.16
CA VAL A 125 4.84 4.51 0.60
C VAL A 125 4.69 4.69 2.10
N PHE A 126 4.52 5.93 2.59
CA PHE A 126 4.58 6.23 4.02
C PHE A 126 3.21 6.19 4.71
N ALA A 127 2.12 6.52 4.00
CA ALA A 127 0.79 6.58 4.56
C ALA A 127 -0.13 5.49 4.00
N GLY A 128 -0.41 5.50 2.70
CA GLY A 128 -1.44 4.64 2.10
C GLY A 128 -1.19 3.14 2.32
N ALA A 129 -0.06 2.63 1.83
CA ALA A 129 0.27 1.21 1.95
C ALA A 129 0.43 0.76 3.41
N VAL A 130 0.92 1.66 4.28
CA VAL A 130 1.09 1.38 5.71
C VAL A 130 -0.26 1.28 6.40
N GLN A 131 -1.16 2.24 6.14
CA GLN A 131 -2.51 2.25 6.65
C GLN A 131 -3.26 0.97 6.26
N ASP A 132 -3.27 0.63 4.96
CA ASP A 132 -3.97 -0.57 4.48
C ASP A 132 -3.42 -1.85 5.11
N PHE A 133 -2.09 -1.94 5.23
CA PHE A 133 -1.46 -3.09 5.85
C PHE A 133 -1.80 -3.22 7.34
N ILE A 134 -1.77 -2.12 8.10
CA ILE A 134 -2.09 -2.11 9.53
C ILE A 134 -3.57 -2.43 9.76
N VAL A 135 -4.48 -1.86 8.95
CA VAL A 135 -5.92 -2.11 9.07
C VAL A 135 -6.24 -3.57 8.76
N LEU A 136 -5.64 -4.15 7.71
CA LEU A 136 -5.82 -5.56 7.37
C LEU A 136 -5.26 -6.48 8.48
N TRP A 137 -4.08 -6.15 9.02
CA TRP A 137 -3.50 -6.88 10.15
C TRP A 137 -4.39 -6.83 11.39
N ALA A 138 -4.94 -5.66 11.73
CA ALA A 138 -5.81 -5.50 12.90
C ALA A 138 -7.13 -6.25 12.71
N SER A 139 -7.74 -6.13 11.54
CA SER A 139 -9.00 -6.80 11.19
C SER A 139 -8.85 -8.32 11.24
N THR A 140 -7.81 -8.89 10.61
CA THR A 140 -7.57 -10.34 10.63
C THR A 140 -7.29 -10.90 12.03
N ARG A 141 -6.76 -10.07 12.95
CA ARG A 141 -6.58 -10.47 14.36
C ARG A 141 -7.88 -10.46 15.17
N ARG A 142 -8.87 -9.67 14.76
CA ARG A 142 -10.22 -9.60 15.35
C ARG A 142 -11.27 -10.28 14.46
N ASP A 143 -10.93 -11.45 13.93
CA ASP A 143 -11.85 -12.31 13.16
C ASP A 143 -12.44 -11.66 11.90
N GLY A 144 -11.70 -10.76 11.25
CA GLY A 144 -12.15 -10.11 10.01
C GLY A 144 -13.18 -8.99 10.21
N ARG A 145 -13.34 -8.48 11.43
CA ARG A 145 -14.26 -7.38 11.73
C ARG A 145 -13.89 -6.09 11.00
N SER A 146 -14.92 -5.30 10.67
CA SER A 146 -14.74 -3.99 10.04
C SER A 146 -14.02 -3.01 10.98
N LEU A 147 -13.34 -2.00 10.41
CA LEU A 147 -12.66 -0.97 11.20
C LEU A 147 -13.64 -0.24 12.15
N GLY A 148 -14.85 0.07 11.67
CA GLY A 148 -15.89 0.70 12.47
C GLY A 148 -16.36 -0.17 13.64
N ASP A 149 -16.52 -1.48 13.43
CA ASP A 149 -16.88 -2.42 14.50
C ASP A 149 -15.76 -2.57 15.53
N MET A 150 -14.50 -2.57 15.08
CA MET A 150 -13.35 -2.57 15.97
C MET A 150 -13.30 -1.31 16.84
N ILE A 151 -13.53 -0.14 16.25
CA ILE A 151 -13.56 1.13 16.98
C ILE A 151 -14.71 1.16 17.98
N ARG A 152 -15.89 0.67 17.58
CA ARG A 152 -17.06 0.56 18.44
C ARG A 152 -16.80 -0.31 19.68
N ALA A 153 -16.07 -1.41 19.51
CA ALA A 153 -15.75 -2.32 20.59
C ALA A 153 -14.78 -1.72 21.62
N GLU A 154 -13.83 -0.88 21.18
CA GLU A 154 -12.77 -0.32 22.05
C GLU A 154 -13.13 1.06 22.63
N MET A 155 -13.81 1.92 21.86
CA MET A 155 -14.08 3.32 22.23
C MET A 155 -15.55 3.62 22.52
N GLY A 156 -16.41 2.59 22.47
CA GLY A 156 -17.84 2.70 22.75
C GLY A 156 -18.70 3.09 21.55
N THR A 157 -20.01 3.11 21.75
CA THR A 157 -21.03 3.25 20.70
C THR A 157 -20.98 4.59 19.96
N VAL A 158 -20.72 5.70 20.66
CA VAL A 158 -20.69 7.04 20.05
C VAL A 158 -19.49 7.15 19.09
N ALA A 159 -18.31 6.76 19.55
CA ALA A 159 -17.11 6.80 18.73
C ALA A 159 -17.17 5.80 17.56
N GLY A 160 -17.75 4.61 17.80
CA GLY A 160 -18.03 3.63 16.75
C GLY A 160 -19.00 4.14 15.69
N ALA A 161 -20.07 4.84 16.07
CA ALA A 161 -21.02 5.41 15.12
C ALA A 161 -20.38 6.52 14.26
N VAL A 162 -19.59 7.41 14.86
CA VAL A 162 -18.85 8.44 14.13
C VAL A 162 -17.84 7.80 13.16
N ALA A 163 -17.12 6.78 13.60
CA ALA A 163 -16.16 6.07 12.76
C ALA A 163 -16.85 5.31 11.61
N LEU A 164 -17.98 4.66 11.84
CA LEU A 164 -18.75 3.97 10.80
C LEU A 164 -19.24 4.95 9.73
N VAL A 165 -19.74 6.12 10.13
CA VAL A 165 -20.14 7.17 9.19
C VAL A 165 -18.94 7.73 8.44
N GLY A 166 -17.84 8.02 9.15
CA GLY A 166 -16.63 8.59 8.55
C GLY A 166 -15.86 7.63 7.64
N VAL A 167 -16.01 6.32 7.80
CA VAL A 167 -15.40 5.31 6.91
C VAL A 167 -16.25 5.08 5.66
N LEU A 168 -17.55 5.37 5.70
CA LEU A 168 -18.48 5.24 4.56
C LEU A 168 -18.60 6.52 3.71
N ALA A 169 -18.22 7.67 4.26
CA ALA A 169 -18.25 8.99 3.59
C ALA A 169 -16.94 9.28 2.85
#